data_AF-A0A2N4US19-F1
#
_entry.id   AF-A0A2N4US19-F1
#
_cell.length_a   1.000
_cell.length_b   1.000
_cell.length_c   1.000
_cell.angle_alpha   90.00
_cell.angle_beta   90.00
_cell.angle_gamma   90.00
#
_symmetry.space_group_name_H-M   'P 1'
#
loop_
_entity.id
_entity.type
_entity.pdbx_description
1 polymer ?
#
loop_
_entity_poly.entity_id
_entity_poly.type
_entity_poly.pdbx_seq_one_letter_code
_entity_poly.pdbx_strand_id
1 'polypeptide(L)' 'MNFFFRSKKTVKATTALQAKERLVSEITRHRTSRHLQLMKDELTQLLTQFSHIKENKIDVVKNTKSQLVLKINAKLSH' A
#
# COMPACT_ATOMS: atom_id res chain seq x y z
N MET A 1 -17.96 12.92 -54.05
CA MET A 1 -17.74 13.58 -52.74
C MET A 1 -16.49 12.95 -52.10
N ASN A 2 -15.38 13.69 -52.03
CA ASN A 2 -14.14 13.19 -51.43
C ASN A 2 -14.16 13.44 -49.92
N PHE A 3 -14.30 12.37 -49.13
CA PHE A 3 -14.16 12.42 -47.68
C PHE A 3 -12.68 12.46 -47.30
N PHE A 4 -12.14 13.67 -47.14
CA PHE A 4 -10.83 13.88 -46.55
C PHE A 4 -10.84 13.43 -45.08
N PHE A 5 -10.34 12.23 -44.82
CA PHE A 5 -9.93 11.82 -43.47
C PHE A 5 -8.66 12.58 -43.09
N ARG A 6 -8.84 13.80 -42.55
CA ARG A 6 -7.77 14.51 -41.86
C ARG A 6 -7.50 13.79 -40.55
N SER A 7 -6.53 12.88 -40.55
CA SER A 7 -5.97 12.30 -39.32
C SER A 7 -5.51 13.46 -38.41
N LYS A 8 -6.33 13.79 -37.41
CA LYS A 8 -5.89 14.67 -36.33
C LYS A 8 -4.78 13.91 -35.61
N LYS A 9 -3.55 14.42 -35.74
CA LYS A 9 -2.35 13.93 -35.05
C LYS A 9 -2.72 13.54 -33.63
N THR A 10 -2.79 12.24 -33.40
CA THR A 10 -3.11 11.67 -32.12
C THR A 10 -1.97 11.95 -31.17
N VAL A 11 -2.18 12.87 -30.23
CA VAL A 11 -1.40 12.97 -28.99
C VAL A 11 -1.73 11.73 -28.14
N LYS A 12 -1.33 10.54 -28.62
CA LYS A 12 -1.61 9.22 -28.01
C LYS A 12 -0.37 8.60 -27.35
N ALA A 13 0.78 9.27 -27.41
CA ALA A 13 2.03 8.75 -26.85
C ALA A 13 2.15 8.95 -25.33
N THR A 14 1.44 9.93 -24.75
CA THR A 14 1.53 10.24 -23.31
C THR A 14 0.42 9.61 -22.48
N THR A 15 -0.77 9.37 -23.03
CA THR A 15 -1.93 8.85 -22.30
C THR A 15 -1.75 7.42 -21.81
N ALA A 16 -1.11 6.55 -22.61
CA ALA A 16 -0.85 5.17 -22.20
C ALA A 16 0.22 5.09 -21.09
N LEU A 17 1.27 5.92 -21.18
CA LEU A 17 2.30 6.02 -20.15
C LEU A 17 1.72 6.54 -18.83
N GLN A 18 0.92 7.61 -18.88
CA GLN A 18 0.23 8.16 -17.71
C GLN A 18 -0.74 7.16 -17.06
N ALA A 19 -1.46 6.37 -17.88
CA ALA A 19 -2.35 5.32 -17.38
C ALA A 19 -1.56 4.20 -16.69
N LYS A 20 -0.42 3.79 -17.25
CA LYS A 20 0.50 2.81 -16.65
C LYS A 20 1.02 3.31 -15.30
N GLU A 21 1.49 4.55 -15.23
CA GLU A 21 2.01 5.15 -14.00
C GLU A 21 0.94 5.16 -12.90
N ARG A 22 -0.29 5.62 -13.21
CA ARG A 22 -1.41 5.60 -12.25
C ARG A 22 -1.73 4.20 -11.75
N LEU A 23 -1.76 3.23 -12.66
CA LEU A 23 -2.07 1.84 -12.32
C LEU A 23 -0.96 1.20 -11.47
N VAL A 24 0.31 1.47 -11.78
CA VAL A 24 1.44 1.04 -10.95
C VAL A 24 1.39 1.67 -9.56
N SER A 25 1.10 2.97 -9.46
CA SER A 25 0.93 3.65 -8.17
C SER A 25 -0.19 3.04 -7.34
N GLU A 26 -1.35 2.77 -7.94
CA GLU A 26 -2.50 2.20 -7.23
C GLU A 26 -2.26 0.74 -6.81
N ILE A 27 -1.68 -0.08 -7.70
CA ILE A 27 -1.25 -1.45 -7.37
C ILE A 27 -0.25 -1.43 -6.22
N THR A 28 0.75 -0.55 -6.27
CA THR A 28 1.77 -0.45 -5.21
C THR A 28 1.12 -0.05 -3.89
N ARG A 29 0.21 0.93 -3.90
CA ARG A 29 -0.53 1.37 -2.71
C ARG A 29 -1.35 0.25 -2.08
N HIS A 30 -2.12 -0.48 -2.88
CA HIS A 30 -2.92 -1.61 -2.39
C HIS A 30 -2.05 -2.77 -1.91
N ARG A 31 -0.96 -3.08 -2.62
CA ARG A 31 0.01 -4.11 -2.20
C ARG A 31 0.67 -3.76 -0.88
N THR A 32 1.06 -2.50 -0.66
CA THR A 32 1.66 -2.07 0.61
C THR A 32 0.65 -2.17 1.75
N SER A 33 -0.61 -1.75 1.55
CA SER A 33 -1.66 -1.89 2.56
C SER A 33 -1.90 -3.35 2.95
N ARG A 34 -1.99 -4.25 1.95
CA ARG A 34 -2.19 -5.69 2.19
C ARG A 34 -0.98 -6.32 2.88
N HIS A 35 0.24 -5.99 2.44
CA HIS A 35 1.46 -6.49 3.07
C HIS A 35 1.55 -6.06 4.53
N LEU A 36 1.21 -4.80 4.84
CA LEU A 36 1.21 -4.33 6.23
C LEU A 36 0.18 -5.05 7.11
N GLN A 37 -0.97 -5.42 6.56
CA GLN A 37 -1.94 -6.25 7.28
C GLN A 37 -1.39 -7.65 7.53
N LEU A 38 -0.84 -8.33 6.52
CA LEU A 38 -0.23 -9.65 6.69
C LEU A 38 0.91 -9.63 7.71
N MET A 39 1.78 -8.61 7.65
CA MET A 39 2.86 -8.41 8.62
C MET A 39 2.31 -8.17 10.03
N LYS A 40 1.21 -7.42 10.18
CA LYS A 40 0.54 -7.23 11.47
C LYS A 40 0.08 -8.57 12.03
N ASP A 41 -0.55 -9.42 11.21
CA ASP A 41 -1.10 -10.70 11.64
C ASP A 41 0.02 -11.66 12.07
N GLU A 42 1.08 -11.77 11.25
CA GLU A 42 2.26 -12.58 11.57
C GLU A 42 2.99 -12.10 12.84
N LEU A 43 3.19 -10.78 12.99
CA LEU A 43 3.80 -10.22 14.20
C LEU A 43 2.93 -10.44 15.44
N THR A 44 1.61 -10.33 15.30
CA THR A 44 0.69 -10.59 16.43
C THR A 44 0.78 -12.05 16.85
N GLN A 45 0.82 -12.97 15.90
CA GLN A 45 0.99 -14.40 16.17
C GLN A 45 2.33 -14.70 16.85
N LEU A 46 3.42 -14.11 16.35
CA LEU A 46 4.76 -14.27 16.94
C LEU A 46 4.83 -13.72 18.36
N LEU A 47 4.32 -12.50 18.60
CA LEU A 47 4.34 -11.88 19.93
C LEU A 47 3.49 -12.64 20.96
N THR A 48 2.45 -13.34 20.52
CA THR A 48 1.61 -14.18 21.39
C THR A 48 2.33 -15.45 21.88
N GLN A 49 3.36 -15.90 21.17
CA GLN A 49 4.17 -17.06 21.59
C GLN A 49 5.08 -16.75 22.78
N PHE A 50 5.37 -15.46 23.03
CA PHE A 50 6.22 -15.04 24.13
C PHE A 50 5.41 -14.85 25.41
N SER A 51 5.57 -15.77 26.36
CA SER A 51 4.86 -15.79 27.66
C SER A 51 5.11 -14.58 28.56
N HIS A 52 6.19 -13.84 28.31
CA HIS A 52 6.62 -12.66 29.06
C HIS A 52 6.04 -11.35 28.50
N ILE A 53 5.15 -11.43 27.49
CA ILE A 53 4.48 -10.25 26.96
C ILE A 53 2.99 -10.34 27.29
N LYS A 54 2.54 -9.57 28.28
CA LYS A 54 1.17 -9.62 28.81
C LYS A 54 0.15 -8.93 27.92
N GLU A 55 0.55 -7.87 27.22
CA GLU A 55 -0.30 -7.11 26.31
C GLU A 55 0.46 -6.79 25.03
N ASN A 56 -0.12 -7.15 23.88
CA ASN A 56 0.42 -6.90 22.55
C ASN A 56 -0.66 -6.25 21.68
N LYS A 57 -0.51 -4.96 21.37
CA LYS A 57 -1.41 -4.24 20.47
C LYS A 57 -0.62 -3.69 19.27
N ILE A 58 -0.90 -4.25 18.09
CA ILE A 58 -0.32 -3.81 16.82
C ILE A 58 -1.39 -3.11 15.99
N ASP A 59 -1.16 -1.85 15.67
CA ASP A 59 -2.06 -1.01 14.87
C ASP A 59 -1.37 -0.54 13.57
N VAL A 60 -2.13 -0.50 12.47
CA VAL A 60 -1.67 0.13 11.22
C VAL A 60 -2.10 1.59 11.27
N VAL A 61 -1.15 2.51 11.37
CA VAL A 61 -1.41 3.95 11.48
C VAL A 61 -0.76 4.71 10.34
N LYS A 62 -1.33 5.86 9.99
CA LYS A 62 -0.75 6.75 8.99
C LYS A 62 0.11 7.80 9.70
N ASN A 63 1.39 7.89 9.33
CA ASN A 63 2.33 8.86 9.88
C ASN A 63 2.05 10.28 9.34
N THR A 64 2.65 11.30 9.94
CA THR A 64 2.63 12.72 9.51
C THR A 64 3.07 12.90 8.05
N LYS A 65 3.94 12.03 7.54
CA LYS A 65 4.36 11.96 6.13
C LYS A 65 3.39 11.20 5.22
N SER A 66 2.17 10.93 5.67
CA SER A 66 1.15 10.14 4.97
C SER A 66 1.54 8.69 4.62
N GLN A 67 2.58 8.15 5.25
CA GLN A 67 3.04 6.78 5.08
C GLN A 67 2.29 5.85 6.05
N LEU A 68 1.92 4.66 5.60
CA LEU A 68 1.36 3.62 6.47
C LEU A 68 2.51 2.94 7.23
N VAL A 69 2.40 2.87 8.55
CA VAL A 69 3.42 2.29 9.45
C VAL A 69 2.75 1.40 10.49
N LEU A 70 3.47 0.39 10.97
CA LEU A 70 3.04 -0.46 12.07
C LEU A 70 3.44 0.17 13.40
N LYS A 71 2.47 0.44 14.26
CA LYS A 71 2.69 0.86 15.64
C LYS A 71 2.51 -0.35 16.56
N ILE A 72 3.58 -0.76 17.22
CA ILE A 72 3.61 -1.90 18.13
C ILE A 72 3.65 -1.35 19.56
N ASN A 73 2.64 -1.67 20.37
CA ASN A 73 2.65 -1.41 21.81
C ASN A 73 2.70 -2.77 22.51
N ALA A 74 3.82 -3.07 23.15
CA ALA A 74 4.03 -4.31 23.88
C ALA A 74 4.34 -3.97 25.35
N LYS A 75 3.67 -4.64 26.28
CA LYS A 75 3.95 -4.54 27.72
C LYS A 75 4.60 -5.82 28.19
N LEU A 76 5.87 -5.71 28.56
CA LEU A 76 6.62 -6.80 29.16
C LEU A 76 6.10 -7.05 30.58
N SER A 77 5.83 -8.31 30.90
CA SER A 77 5.60 -8.73 32.28
C SER A 77 6.96 -8.98 32.92
N HIS A 78 7.26 -8.16 33.94
CA HIS A 78 8.39 -8.32 34.83
C HIS A 78 8.25 -9.58 35.70
#